data_AF-A0A0F0KC17-F1
#
_entry.id   AF-A0A0F0KC17-F1
#
_cell.length_a   1.000
_cell.length_b   1.000
_cell.length_c   1.000
_cell.angle_alpha   90.00
_cell.angle_beta   90.00
_cell.angle_gamma   90.00
#
_symmetry.space_group_name_H-M   'P 1'
#
loop_
_entity.id
_entity.type
_entity.pdbx_description
1 polymer ?
#
loop_
_entity_poly.entity_id
_entity_poly.type
_entity_poly.pdbx_seq_one_letter_code
_entity_poly.pdbx_strand_id
1 'polypeptide(L)'
;MDQKPVQGQEALAPPSAELAQSYLDEADAVVHRRGRVVDRRGLAWLQIANAVITAVYLVAMAAALRGGQQVGASQVILFGFILWGQLAGGIAQRNGMQWRLTRSRWLLWVSGAVLTVAAFVVFGFVVWDPRFPAIGMWIPAALVLLGYGGYGVVQLARAAGDGRPPRSHPAPLTRGVRWGTIGVGVALGVLAMLGSSSDGTLTSALLLLVVLVLFAWFTAARTEMGLPAVGASWRWPHLAAFAVAASVLSLVVLVDEIPVLVGVLSGSGIIALFIAVSFVPGRDLRE
;
A
#
# COMPACT_ATOMS: atom_id res chain seq x y z
N MET A 1 -5.28 42.76 -44.41
CA MET A 1 -5.06 41.30 -44.53
C MET A 1 -6.37 40.63 -44.13
N ASP A 2 -7.19 40.27 -45.10
CA ASP A 2 -8.48 39.64 -44.83
C ASP A 2 -8.27 38.14 -44.58
N GLN A 3 -8.55 37.70 -43.34
CA GLN A 3 -8.54 36.28 -43.01
C GLN A 3 -9.69 35.59 -43.76
N LYS A 4 -9.36 34.64 -44.64
CA LYS A 4 -10.36 33.76 -45.26
C LYS A 4 -11.07 32.97 -44.17
N PRO A 5 -12.42 33.00 -44.11
CA PRO A 5 -13.17 32.20 -43.16
C PRO A 5 -12.90 30.71 -43.40
N VAL A 6 -12.60 29.99 -42.32
CA VAL A 6 -12.39 28.54 -42.36
C VAL A 6 -13.75 27.88 -42.54
N GLN A 7 -13.96 27.18 -43.66
CA GLN A 7 -15.17 26.38 -43.88
C GLN A 7 -15.36 25.41 -42.70
N GLY A 8 -16.51 25.50 -42.02
CA GLY A 8 -16.85 24.69 -40.85
C GLY A 8 -16.77 25.41 -39.49
N GLN A 9 -16.50 26.72 -39.46
CA GLN A 9 -16.57 27.54 -38.24
C GLN A 9 -17.94 28.19 -37.97
N GLU A 10 -18.99 27.81 -38.72
CA GLU A 10 -20.34 28.23 -38.37
C GLU A 10 -20.76 27.57 -37.05
N ALA A 11 -21.43 28.33 -36.18
CA ALA A 11 -21.95 27.79 -34.94
C ALA A 11 -22.89 26.63 -35.26
N LEU A 12 -22.50 25.42 -34.87
CA LEU A 12 -23.32 24.22 -35.05
C LEU A 12 -24.71 24.51 -34.49
N ALA A 13 -25.74 24.23 -35.30
CA ALA A 13 -27.12 24.34 -34.86
C ALA A 13 -27.31 23.49 -33.59
N PRO A 14 -28.05 24.00 -32.58
CA PRO A 14 -28.28 23.24 -31.36
C PRO A 14 -28.89 21.87 -31.71
N PRO A 15 -28.40 20.78 -31.10
CA PRO A 15 -28.87 19.44 -31.42
C PRO A 15 -30.37 19.32 -31.11
N SER A 16 -31.08 18.49 -31.87
CA SER A 16 -32.47 18.17 -31.56
C SER A 16 -32.55 17.50 -30.18
N ALA A 17 -33.71 17.62 -29.52
CA ALA A 17 -33.90 17.06 -28.18
C ALA A 17 -33.67 15.54 -28.12
N GLU A 18 -34.07 14.82 -29.17
CA GLU A 18 -33.80 13.37 -29.34
C GLU A 18 -32.29 13.08 -29.43
N LEU A 19 -31.56 13.88 -30.20
CA LEU A 19 -30.12 13.70 -30.36
C LEU A 19 -29.41 14.00 -29.02
N ALA A 20 -29.83 15.05 -28.32
CA ALA A 20 -29.32 15.38 -26.99
C ALA A 20 -29.58 14.26 -25.97
N GLN A 21 -30.78 13.65 -25.98
CA GLN A 21 -31.09 12.49 -25.14
C GLN A 21 -30.21 11.29 -25.48
N SER A 22 -30.04 10.97 -26.77
CA SER A 22 -29.15 9.87 -27.18
C SER A 22 -27.70 10.08 -26.74
N TYR A 23 -27.20 11.33 -26.75
CA TYR A 23 -25.88 11.67 -26.21
C TYR A 23 -25.78 11.50 -24.70
N LEU A 24 -26.83 11.84 -23.95
CA LEU A 24 -26.87 11.65 -22.50
C LEU A 24 -26.93 10.15 -22.15
N ASP A 25 -27.75 9.38 -22.85
CA ASP A 25 -27.86 7.93 -22.67
C ASP A 25 -26.55 7.23 -23.00
N GLU A 26 -25.87 7.61 -24.09
CA GLU A 26 -24.56 7.07 -24.44
C GLU A 26 -23.48 7.53 -23.45
N ALA A 27 -23.54 8.77 -22.97
CA ALA A 27 -22.64 9.24 -21.92
C ALA A 27 -22.82 8.44 -20.62
N ASP A 28 -24.06 8.16 -20.21
CA ASP A 28 -24.38 7.32 -19.06
C ASP A 28 -23.97 5.87 -19.28
N ALA A 29 -24.16 5.33 -20.49
CA ALA A 29 -23.70 4.01 -20.87
C ALA A 29 -22.16 3.90 -20.85
N VAL A 30 -21.44 4.94 -21.28
CA VAL A 30 -19.98 5.05 -21.21
C VAL A 30 -19.51 5.18 -19.76
N VAL A 31 -20.21 5.96 -18.92
CA VAL A 31 -19.94 6.06 -17.48
C VAL A 31 -20.19 4.73 -16.78
N HIS A 32 -21.25 3.99 -17.13
CA HIS A 32 -21.53 2.65 -16.63
C HIS A 32 -20.51 1.61 -17.13
N ARG A 33 -20.08 1.68 -18.40
CA ARG A 33 -19.00 0.84 -18.94
C ARG A 33 -17.68 1.11 -18.21
N ARG A 34 -17.32 2.37 -17.97
CA ARG A 34 -16.13 2.75 -17.17
C ARG A 34 -16.26 2.37 -15.71
N GLY A 35 -17.46 2.50 -15.13
CA GLY A 35 -17.75 2.14 -13.75
C GLY A 35 -17.54 0.65 -13.47
N ARG A 36 -17.86 -0.21 -14.45
CA ARG A 36 -17.61 -1.66 -14.39
C ARG A 36 -16.14 -2.06 -14.38
N VAL A 37 -15.22 -1.18 -14.77
CA VAL A 37 -13.77 -1.44 -14.76
C VAL A 37 -13.15 -1.19 -13.38
N VAL A 38 -13.82 -0.42 -12.52
CA VAL A 38 -13.29 -0.07 -11.18
C VAL A 38 -13.90 -0.98 -10.12
N ASP A 39 -13.09 -1.83 -9.50
CA ASP A 39 -13.51 -2.65 -8.37
C ASP A 39 -13.56 -1.81 -7.08
N ARG A 40 -14.66 -1.08 -6.91
CA ARG A 40 -14.91 -0.24 -5.72
C ARG A 40 -14.89 -1.05 -4.43
N ARG A 41 -15.39 -2.29 -4.48
CA ARG A 41 -15.41 -3.20 -3.33
C ARG A 41 -13.99 -3.63 -2.96
N GLY A 42 -13.17 -3.97 -3.95
CA GLY A 42 -11.75 -4.28 -3.77
C GLY A 42 -10.96 -3.09 -3.21
N LEU A 43 -11.24 -1.87 -3.67
CA LEU A 43 -10.64 -0.64 -3.13
C LEU A 43 -11.05 -0.37 -1.68
N ALA A 44 -12.33 -0.57 -1.34
CA ALA A 44 -12.82 -0.41 0.02
C ALA A 44 -12.15 -1.41 0.99
N TRP A 45 -12.02 -2.67 0.59
CA TRP A 45 -11.28 -3.68 1.36
C TRP A 45 -9.80 -3.34 1.51
N LEU A 46 -9.16 -2.88 0.43
CA LEU A 46 -7.77 -2.44 0.48
C LEU A 46 -7.59 -1.26 1.44
N GLN A 47 -8.54 -0.32 1.46
CA GLN A 47 -8.51 0.80 2.38
C GLN A 47 -8.63 0.36 3.84
N ILE A 48 -9.54 -0.57 4.14
CA ILE A 48 -9.66 -1.16 5.49
C ILE A 48 -8.35 -1.86 5.88
N ALA A 49 -7.79 -2.68 4.99
CA ALA A 49 -6.52 -3.37 5.22
C ALA A 49 -5.37 -2.38 5.45
N ASN A 50 -5.26 -1.33 4.64
CA ASN A 50 -4.26 -0.27 4.81
C ASN A 50 -4.42 0.44 6.15
N ALA A 51 -5.65 0.72 6.61
CA ALA A 51 -5.90 1.33 7.90
C ALA A 51 -5.46 0.43 9.06
N VAL A 52 -5.80 -0.86 9.01
CA VAL A 52 -5.38 -1.86 10.01
C VAL A 52 -3.85 -1.97 10.06
N ILE A 53 -3.22 -2.13 8.90
CA ILE A 53 -1.77 -2.27 8.78
C ILE A 53 -1.08 -1.01 9.32
N THR A 54 -1.53 0.18 8.89
CA THR A 54 -0.99 1.47 9.38
C THR A 54 -1.14 1.60 10.89
N ALA A 55 -2.29 1.21 11.45
CA ALA A 55 -2.53 1.24 12.89
C ALA A 55 -1.56 0.33 13.66
N VAL A 56 -1.36 -0.91 13.20
CA VAL A 56 -0.36 -1.84 13.78
C VAL A 56 1.05 -1.27 13.69
N TYR A 57 1.41 -0.70 12.53
CA TYR A 57 2.72 -0.06 12.34
C TYR A 57 2.95 1.13 13.28
N LEU A 58 1.95 1.99 13.48
CA LEU A 58 2.05 3.12 14.41
C LEU A 58 2.27 2.65 15.85
N VAL A 59 1.57 1.59 16.28
CA VAL A 59 1.75 1.02 17.63
C VAL A 59 3.13 0.39 17.77
N ALA A 60 3.57 -0.40 16.79
CA ALA A 60 4.89 -1.02 16.77
C ALA A 60 6.01 0.04 16.79
N MET A 61 5.88 1.09 15.98
CA MET A 61 6.83 2.19 15.93
C MET A 61 6.87 2.98 17.24
N ALA A 62 5.71 3.29 17.82
CA ALA A 62 5.63 3.97 19.10
C ALA A 62 6.29 3.15 20.22
N ALA A 63 6.06 1.82 20.22
CA ALA A 63 6.68 0.90 21.16
C ALA A 63 8.21 0.87 21.01
N ALA A 64 8.72 0.72 19.78
CA ALA A 64 10.15 0.72 19.49
C ALA A 64 10.82 2.02 19.98
N LEU A 65 10.22 3.18 19.68
CA LEU A 65 10.76 4.48 20.06
C LEU A 65 10.69 4.74 21.57
N ARG A 66 9.61 4.32 22.26
CA ARG A 66 9.50 4.46 23.73
C ARG A 66 10.37 3.49 24.50
N GLY A 67 10.62 2.30 23.96
CA GLY A 67 11.44 1.28 24.61
C GLY A 67 12.92 1.65 24.71
N GLY A 68 13.34 2.79 24.18
CA GLY A 68 14.75 3.16 24.07
C GLY A 68 15.53 2.23 23.13
N GLN A 69 14.81 1.44 22.33
CA GLN A 69 15.43 0.55 21.36
C GLN A 69 16.21 1.37 20.31
N GLN A 70 17.29 0.77 19.82
CA GLN A 70 18.20 1.41 18.88
C GLN A 70 17.47 1.96 17.65
N VAL A 71 18.00 3.05 17.08
CA VAL A 71 17.52 3.68 15.83
C VAL A 71 17.22 2.65 14.73
N GLY A 72 17.98 1.54 14.69
CA GLY A 72 17.77 0.43 13.76
C GLY A 72 16.35 -0.15 13.79
N ALA A 73 15.76 -0.36 14.97
CA ALA A 73 14.44 -0.96 15.11
C ALA A 73 13.36 -0.15 14.37
N SER A 74 13.35 1.17 14.62
CA SER A 74 12.44 2.10 13.95
C SER A 74 12.64 2.14 12.43
N GLN A 75 13.89 2.07 11.96
CA GLN A 75 14.21 2.06 10.53
C GLN A 75 13.71 0.79 9.84
N VAL A 76 13.85 -0.38 10.49
CA VAL A 76 13.35 -1.66 9.96
C VAL A 76 11.82 -1.65 9.84
N ILE A 77 11.12 -1.15 10.87
CA ILE A 77 9.66 -1.03 10.85
C ILE A 77 9.21 -0.06 9.74
N LEU A 78 9.88 1.09 9.62
CA LEU A 78 9.59 2.08 8.58
C LEU A 78 9.80 1.49 7.18
N PHE A 79 10.86 0.70 6.98
CA PHE A 79 11.12 0.01 5.74
C PHE A 79 9.96 -0.91 5.35
N GLY A 80 9.51 -1.77 6.28
CA GLY A 80 8.39 -2.67 6.04
C GLY A 80 7.13 -1.91 5.63
N PHE A 81 6.88 -0.77 6.28
CA PHE A 81 5.76 0.11 5.95
C PHE A 81 5.87 0.74 4.56
N ILE A 82 7.04 1.25 4.17
CA ILE A 82 7.28 1.81 2.83
C ILE A 82 7.07 0.72 1.76
N LEU A 83 7.61 -0.47 1.99
CA LEU A 83 7.49 -1.59 1.07
C LEU A 83 6.02 -2.03 0.91
N TRP A 84 5.26 -2.10 2.02
CA TRP A 84 3.81 -2.28 1.95
C TRP A 84 3.13 -1.18 1.13
N GLY A 85 3.47 0.09 1.35
CA GLY A 85 2.88 1.21 0.60
C GLY A 85 3.05 1.08 -0.92
N GLN A 86 4.23 0.62 -1.37
CA GLN A 86 4.49 0.37 -2.80
C GLN A 86 3.67 -0.80 -3.35
N LEU A 87 3.62 -1.93 -2.62
CA LEU A 87 2.83 -3.10 -3.00
C LEU A 87 1.33 -2.79 -3.03
N ALA A 88 0.84 -2.11 -1.99
CA ALA A 88 -0.54 -1.65 -1.87
C ALA A 88 -0.90 -0.66 -2.99
N GLY A 89 0.04 0.18 -3.42
CA GLY A 89 -0.12 1.05 -4.60
C GLY A 89 -0.43 0.25 -5.87
N GLY A 90 0.30 -0.84 -6.11
CA GLY A 90 0.03 -1.78 -7.19
C GLY A 90 -1.33 -2.47 -7.09
N ILE A 91 -1.69 -2.92 -5.88
CA ILE A 91 -3.01 -3.49 -5.59
C ILE A 91 -4.14 -2.48 -5.81
N ALA A 92 -3.89 -1.20 -5.53
CA ALA A 92 -4.88 -0.15 -5.76
C ALA A 92 -5.04 0.14 -7.26
N GLN A 93 -3.94 0.23 -8.00
CA GLN A 93 -3.94 0.45 -9.45
C GLN A 93 -4.71 -0.66 -10.18
N ARG A 94 -4.51 -1.93 -9.82
CA ARG A 94 -5.24 -3.06 -10.43
C ARG A 94 -6.74 -3.00 -10.20
N ASN A 95 -7.18 -2.46 -9.06
CA ASN A 95 -8.59 -2.30 -8.72
C ASN A 95 -9.19 -1.04 -9.36
N GLY A 96 -8.48 -0.42 -10.32
CA GLY A 96 -8.94 0.74 -11.07
C GLY A 96 -8.84 2.05 -10.31
N MET A 97 -7.98 2.16 -9.29
CA MET A 97 -7.80 3.42 -8.57
C MET A 97 -7.22 4.48 -9.51
N GLN A 98 -8.06 5.42 -9.92
CA GLN A 98 -7.65 6.63 -10.63
C GLN A 98 -7.57 7.78 -9.65
N TRP A 99 -6.39 8.37 -9.50
CA TRP A 99 -6.19 9.60 -8.72
C TRP A 99 -6.87 10.77 -9.46
N ARG A 100 -8.17 10.93 -9.27
CA ARG A 100 -8.92 12.10 -9.74
C ARG A 100 -9.17 13.03 -8.56
N LEU A 101 -8.49 14.17 -8.59
CA LEU A 101 -8.77 15.30 -7.71
C LEU A 101 -10.05 15.98 -8.21
N THR A 102 -11.21 15.43 -7.85
CA THR A 102 -12.47 16.13 -8.07
C THR A 102 -12.68 17.15 -6.96
N ARG A 103 -13.15 18.35 -7.31
CA ARG A 103 -13.46 19.39 -6.33
C ARG A 103 -14.41 18.88 -5.25
N SER A 104 -15.36 18.00 -5.58
CA SER A 104 -16.28 17.36 -4.61
C SER A 104 -15.60 16.50 -3.54
N ARG A 105 -14.38 16.01 -3.77
CA ARG A 105 -13.63 15.18 -2.82
C ARG A 105 -12.68 16.00 -1.94
N TRP A 106 -12.63 17.32 -2.09
CA TRP A 106 -11.71 18.17 -1.33
C TRP A 106 -11.91 18.03 0.18
N LEU A 107 -13.17 17.95 0.64
CA LEU A 107 -13.49 17.77 2.05
C LEU A 107 -12.90 16.47 2.60
N LEU A 108 -12.96 15.38 1.84
CA LEU A 108 -12.39 14.09 2.24
C LEU A 108 -10.86 14.16 2.36
N TRP A 109 -10.22 14.88 1.44
CA TRP A 109 -8.79 15.12 1.49
C TRP A 109 -8.39 15.97 2.68
N VAL A 110 -9.12 17.05 2.96
CA VAL A 110 -8.86 17.91 4.10
C VAL A 110 -9.13 17.18 5.40
N SER A 111 -10.22 16.43 5.53
CA SER A 111 -10.48 15.62 6.73
C SER A 111 -9.41 14.54 6.92
N GLY A 112 -8.96 13.90 5.84
CA GLY A 112 -7.87 12.92 5.89
C GLY A 112 -6.55 13.55 6.29
N ALA A 113 -6.22 14.73 5.75
CA ALA A 113 -5.02 15.48 6.09
C ALA A 113 -5.05 15.94 7.55
N VAL A 114 -6.17 16.49 8.02
CA VAL A 114 -6.35 16.90 9.43
C VAL A 114 -6.20 15.71 10.37
N LEU A 115 -6.84 14.58 10.05
CA LEU A 115 -6.70 13.35 10.84
C LEU A 115 -5.25 12.85 10.86
N THR A 116 -4.55 12.90 9.73
CA THR A 116 -3.14 12.53 9.61
C THR A 116 -2.27 13.43 10.49
N VAL A 117 -2.46 14.74 10.39
CA VAL A 117 -1.73 15.72 11.21
C VAL A 117 -2.00 15.49 12.69
N ALA A 118 -3.26 15.28 13.09
CA ALA A 118 -3.62 14.98 14.47
C ALA A 118 -2.94 13.69 14.97
N ALA A 119 -2.96 12.63 14.15
CA ALA A 119 -2.29 11.37 14.48
C ALA A 119 -0.77 11.56 14.65
N PHE A 120 -0.11 12.34 13.78
CA PHE A 120 1.31 12.64 13.90
C PHE A 120 1.65 13.50 15.11
N VAL A 121 0.82 14.49 15.43
CA VAL A 121 1.00 15.33 16.62
C VAL A 121 0.92 14.48 17.89
N VAL A 122 -0.12 13.65 18.01
CA VAL A 122 -0.28 12.75 19.16
C VAL A 122 0.85 11.72 19.21
N PHE A 123 1.21 11.13 18.08
CA PHE A 123 2.36 10.22 17.98
C PHE A 123 3.65 10.91 18.45
N GLY A 124 3.86 12.17 18.08
CA GLY A 124 4.99 12.95 18.54
C GLY A 124 5.00 13.11 20.06
N PHE A 125 3.87 13.45 20.68
CA PHE A 125 3.78 13.50 22.14
C PHE A 125 4.09 12.14 22.79
N VAL A 126 3.60 11.04 22.22
CA VAL A 126 3.89 9.68 22.72
C VAL A 126 5.39 9.36 22.70
N VAL A 127 6.11 9.83 21.68
CA VAL A 127 7.54 9.56 21.49
C VAL A 127 8.43 10.50 22.31
N TRP A 128 8.11 11.80 22.34
CA TRP A 128 8.99 12.82 22.91
C TRP A 128 8.67 13.23 24.36
N ASP A 129 7.46 12.95 24.88
CA ASP A 129 7.13 13.23 26.28
C ASP A 129 7.08 11.93 27.10
N PRO A 130 8.09 11.65 27.95
CA PRO A 130 8.12 10.46 28.80
C PRO A 130 6.94 10.39 29.78
N ARG A 131 6.33 11.53 30.10
CA ARG A 131 5.18 11.63 31.01
C ARG A 131 3.87 11.27 30.33
N PHE A 132 3.86 11.12 29.01
CA PHE A 132 2.65 10.79 28.27
C PHE A 132 2.16 9.36 28.63
N PRO A 133 0.87 9.19 28.96
CA PRO A 133 0.34 7.90 29.38
C PRO A 133 0.62 6.78 28.38
N ALA A 134 0.96 5.59 28.85
CA ALA A 134 1.19 4.40 28.00
C ALA A 134 -0.02 4.11 27.11
N ILE A 135 -1.23 4.22 27.64
CA ILE A 135 -2.47 4.04 26.87
C ILE A 135 -2.60 5.02 25.68
N GLY A 136 -1.92 6.17 25.77
CA GLY A 136 -1.89 7.17 24.71
C GLY A 136 -1.24 6.69 23.41
N MET A 137 -0.42 5.63 23.44
CA MET A 137 0.18 5.02 22.25
C MET A 137 -0.85 4.46 21.25
N TRP A 138 -2.05 4.14 21.74
CA TRP A 138 -3.12 3.58 20.92
C TRP A 138 -3.95 4.65 20.21
N ILE A 139 -3.83 5.93 20.61
CA ILE A 139 -4.64 7.02 20.07
C ILE A 139 -4.39 7.22 18.56
N PRO A 140 -3.14 7.34 18.05
CA PRO A 140 -2.91 7.49 16.61
C PRO A 140 -3.47 6.31 15.80
N ALA A 141 -3.31 5.09 16.32
CA ALA A 141 -3.84 3.88 15.71
C ALA A 141 -5.38 3.88 15.67
N ALA A 142 -6.03 4.24 16.77
CA ALA A 142 -7.48 4.37 16.86
C ALA A 142 -8.01 5.44 15.89
N LEU A 143 -7.34 6.59 15.78
CA LEU A 143 -7.70 7.65 14.84
C LEU A 143 -7.63 7.16 13.38
N VAL A 144 -6.55 6.46 13.02
CA VAL A 144 -6.38 5.87 11.68
C VAL A 144 -7.47 4.83 11.39
N LEU A 145 -7.77 3.94 12.34
CA LEU A 145 -8.83 2.94 12.19
C LEU A 145 -10.21 3.57 12.04
N LEU A 146 -10.56 4.53 12.89
CA LEU A 146 -11.86 5.19 12.86
C LEU A 146 -12.03 6.03 11.59
N GLY A 147 -11.02 6.80 11.21
CA GLY A 147 -11.10 7.66 10.03
C GLY A 147 -10.96 6.87 8.73
N TYR A 148 -9.80 6.28 8.46
CA TYR A 148 -9.54 5.57 7.20
C TYR A 148 -10.28 4.24 7.13
N GLY A 149 -10.29 3.47 8.22
CA GLY A 149 -10.99 2.20 8.28
C GLY A 149 -12.51 2.39 8.24
N GLY A 150 -13.05 3.31 9.06
CA GLY A 150 -14.47 3.66 9.04
C GLY A 150 -14.94 4.18 7.68
N TYR A 151 -14.16 5.06 7.04
CA TYR A 151 -14.46 5.49 5.68
C TYR A 151 -14.40 4.34 4.67
N GLY A 152 -13.44 3.41 4.80
CA GLY A 152 -13.40 2.17 4.03
C GLY A 152 -14.65 1.30 4.20
N VAL A 153 -15.16 1.16 5.43
CA VAL A 153 -16.41 0.44 5.73
C VAL A 153 -17.62 1.13 5.10
N VAL A 154 -17.70 2.46 5.18
CA VAL A 154 -18.77 3.23 4.51
C VAL A 154 -18.72 3.05 3.00
N GLN A 155 -17.52 3.07 2.40
CA GLN A 155 -17.35 2.78 0.97
C GLN A 155 -17.77 1.35 0.63
N LEU A 156 -17.43 0.38 1.47
CA LEU A 156 -17.81 -1.01 1.29
C LEU A 156 -19.34 -1.19 1.35
N ALA A 157 -20.00 -0.53 2.29
CA ALA A 157 -21.46 -0.54 2.42
C ALA A 157 -22.14 0.09 1.20
N ARG A 158 -21.61 1.23 0.70
CA ARG A 158 -22.12 1.88 -0.52
C ARG A 158 -21.90 1.05 -1.78
N ALA A 159 -20.80 0.29 -1.84
CA ALA A 159 -20.47 -0.60 -2.95
C ALA A 159 -21.10 -2.00 -2.83
N ALA A 160 -21.94 -2.26 -1.80
CA ALA A 160 -22.52 -3.58 -1.57
C ALA A 160 -23.47 -4.02 -2.69
N GLY A 161 -24.15 -3.06 -3.33
CA GLY A 161 -25.04 -3.29 -4.47
C GLY A 161 -24.35 -3.32 -5.84
N ASP A 162 -23.06 -3.00 -5.92
CA ASP A 162 -22.33 -3.02 -7.18
C ASP A 162 -22.14 -4.48 -7.65
N GLY A 163 -22.33 -4.73 -8.95
CA GLY A 163 -22.08 -6.03 -9.55
C GLY A 163 -20.63 -6.48 -9.32
N ARG A 164 -20.42 -7.75 -8.96
CA ARG A 164 -19.07 -8.27 -8.74
C ARG A 164 -18.28 -8.27 -10.05
N PRO A 165 -17.04 -7.75 -10.07
CA PRO A 165 -16.20 -7.87 -11.25
C PRO A 165 -15.90 -9.35 -11.54
N PRO A 166 -15.63 -9.70 -12.80
CA PRO A 166 -15.17 -11.04 -13.16
C PRO A 166 -13.94 -11.42 -12.34
N ARG A 167 -13.88 -12.67 -11.86
CA ARG A 167 -12.70 -13.14 -11.13
C ARG A 167 -11.56 -13.38 -12.12
N SER A 168 -10.45 -12.67 -11.94
CA SER A 168 -9.20 -12.95 -12.66
C SER A 168 -8.79 -14.42 -12.50
N HIS A 169 -8.49 -15.09 -13.61
CA HIS A 169 -8.03 -16.48 -13.56
C HIS A 169 -6.63 -16.57 -12.93
N PRO A 170 -6.34 -17.64 -12.16
CA PRO A 170 -4.99 -17.88 -11.65
C PRO A 170 -4.01 -18.06 -12.82
N ALA A 171 -2.96 -17.25 -12.87
CA ALA A 171 -1.91 -17.34 -13.88
C ALA A 171 -0.53 -17.46 -13.22
N PRO A 172 0.42 -18.19 -13.83
CA PRO A 172 1.79 -18.22 -13.33
C PRO A 172 2.40 -16.81 -13.35
N LEU A 173 3.15 -16.46 -12.31
CA LEU A 173 3.85 -15.17 -12.27
C LEU A 173 4.85 -15.06 -13.43
N THR A 174 4.90 -13.89 -14.06
CA THR A 174 5.95 -13.58 -15.04
C THR A 174 7.33 -13.63 -14.36
N ARG A 175 8.39 -13.82 -15.15
CA ARG A 175 9.76 -13.92 -14.61
C ARG A 175 10.13 -12.68 -13.79
N GLY A 176 9.80 -11.48 -14.28
CA GLY A 176 10.05 -10.23 -13.57
C GLY A 176 9.35 -10.18 -12.21
N VAL A 177 8.07 -10.54 -12.16
CA VAL A 177 7.31 -10.51 -10.91
C VAL A 177 7.73 -11.59 -9.93
N ARG A 178 8.16 -12.76 -10.43
CA ARG A 178 8.73 -13.82 -9.60
C ARG A 178 10.01 -13.34 -8.91
N TRP A 179 10.94 -12.75 -9.67
CA TRP A 179 12.18 -12.19 -9.11
C TRP A 179 11.90 -11.02 -8.17
N GLY A 180 10.94 -10.15 -8.49
CA GLY A 180 10.51 -9.09 -7.58
C GLY A 180 9.94 -9.64 -6.27
N THR A 181 9.14 -10.71 -6.32
CA THR A 181 8.61 -11.38 -5.12
C THR A 181 9.73 -12.00 -4.28
N ILE A 182 10.69 -12.69 -4.90
CA ILE A 182 11.88 -13.21 -4.22
C ILE A 182 12.69 -12.06 -3.60
N GLY A 183 12.87 -10.96 -4.32
CA GLY A 183 13.53 -9.76 -3.82
C GLY A 183 12.87 -9.19 -2.56
N VAL A 184 11.54 -9.30 -2.43
CA VAL A 184 10.83 -8.82 -1.23
C VAL A 184 11.20 -9.72 -0.05
N GLY A 185 11.20 -11.03 -0.27
CA GLY A 185 11.64 -12.00 0.72
C GLY A 185 13.08 -11.81 1.15
N VAL A 186 14.00 -11.55 0.21
CA VAL A 186 15.41 -11.25 0.51
C VAL A 186 15.53 -9.99 1.35
N ALA A 187 14.85 -8.91 0.97
CA ALA A 187 14.89 -7.66 1.71
C ALA A 187 14.37 -7.82 3.15
N LEU A 188 13.18 -8.41 3.32
CA LEU A 188 12.59 -8.66 4.65
C LEU A 188 13.42 -9.65 5.47
N GLY A 189 13.94 -10.71 4.83
CA GLY A 189 14.75 -11.73 5.47
C GLY A 189 16.06 -11.17 5.99
N VAL A 190 16.79 -10.42 5.15
CA VAL A 190 18.03 -9.73 5.57
C VAL A 190 17.75 -8.78 6.72
N LEU A 191 16.67 -7.99 6.65
CA LEU A 191 16.28 -7.10 7.75
C LEU A 191 16.00 -7.86 9.06
N ALA A 192 15.35 -9.02 9.00
CA ALA A 192 15.12 -9.85 10.19
C ALA A 192 16.43 -10.38 10.78
N MET A 193 17.38 -10.81 9.94
CA MET A 193 18.71 -11.23 10.42
C MET A 193 19.41 -10.07 11.12
N LEU A 194 19.34 -8.87 10.54
CA LEU A 194 19.97 -7.67 11.08
C LEU A 194 19.34 -7.15 12.35
N GLY A 195 18.03 -7.33 12.52
CA GLY A 195 17.35 -7.01 13.78
C GLY A 195 17.93 -7.73 14.99
N SER A 196 18.56 -8.90 14.79
CA SER A 196 19.22 -9.67 15.86
C SER A 196 20.72 -9.36 16.05
N SER A 197 21.31 -8.49 15.23
CA SER A 197 22.74 -8.16 15.32
C SER A 197 22.98 -7.17 16.45
N SER A 198 23.90 -7.50 17.36
CA SER A 198 24.32 -6.61 18.45
C SER A 198 25.28 -5.50 18.01
N ASP A 199 25.87 -5.60 16.81
CA ASP A 199 26.79 -4.59 16.27
C ASP A 199 26.04 -3.47 15.56
N GLY A 200 25.94 -2.31 16.22
CA GLY A 200 25.27 -1.12 15.68
C GLY A 200 25.92 -0.55 14.41
N THR A 201 27.22 -0.79 14.16
CA THR A 201 27.92 -0.31 12.96
C THR A 201 27.51 -1.13 11.74
N LEU A 202 27.53 -2.46 11.89
CA LEU A 202 27.08 -3.39 10.86
C LEU A 202 25.60 -3.16 10.52
N THR A 203 24.76 -2.98 11.54
CA THR A 203 23.34 -2.67 11.39
C THR A 203 23.14 -1.36 10.63
N SER A 204 23.87 -0.30 10.95
CA SER A 204 23.76 1.00 10.26
C SER A 204 24.21 0.94 8.79
N ALA A 205 25.34 0.28 8.51
CA ALA A 205 25.85 0.12 7.15
C ALA A 205 24.90 -0.71 6.27
N LEU A 206 24.31 -1.76 6.84
CA LEU A 206 23.37 -2.61 6.11
C LEU A 206 21.99 -1.96 5.97
N LEU A 207 21.55 -1.14 6.92
CA LEU A 207 20.36 -0.30 6.74
C LEU A 207 20.55 0.71 5.62
N LEU A 208 21.73 1.33 5.51
CA LEU A 208 22.06 2.18 4.37
C LEU A 208 22.00 1.41 3.05
N LEU A 209 22.57 0.20 3.00
CA LEU A 209 22.49 -0.65 1.81
C LEU A 209 21.04 -0.99 1.45
N VAL A 210 20.21 -1.29 2.45
CA VAL A 210 18.79 -1.59 2.28
C VAL A 210 18.01 -0.36 1.77
N VAL A 211 18.34 0.84 2.25
CA VAL A 211 17.78 2.11 1.73
C VAL A 211 18.20 2.34 0.27
N LEU A 212 19.46 2.06 -0.09
CA LEU A 212 19.93 2.13 -1.48
C LEU A 212 19.20 1.11 -2.38
N VAL A 213 18.95 -0.10 -1.88
CA VAL A 213 18.15 -1.11 -2.58
C VAL A 213 16.72 -0.63 -2.78
N LEU A 214 16.08 -0.02 -1.78
CA LEU A 214 14.75 0.60 -1.96
C LEU A 214 14.78 1.69 -3.00
N PHE A 215 15.79 2.55 -2.98
CA PHE A 215 15.91 3.62 -3.96
C PHE A 215 16.03 3.05 -5.38
N ALA A 216 16.88 2.05 -5.58
CA ALA A 216 16.97 1.32 -6.85
C ALA A 216 15.65 0.62 -7.22
N TRP A 217 14.88 0.15 -6.24
CA TRP A 217 13.58 -0.44 -6.49
C TRP A 217 12.52 0.59 -6.87
N PHE A 218 12.60 1.79 -6.30
CA PHE A 218 11.78 2.93 -6.66
C PHE A 218 12.04 3.38 -8.10
N THR A 219 13.30 3.40 -8.53
CA THR A 219 13.62 3.68 -9.95
C THR A 219 13.11 2.56 -10.86
N ALA A 220 13.15 1.31 -10.39
CA ALA A 220 12.58 0.17 -11.08
C ALA A 220 11.05 0.07 -11.01
N ALA A 221 10.34 1.01 -10.38
CA ALA A 221 8.88 0.93 -10.15
C ALA A 221 8.05 0.83 -11.44
N ARG A 222 8.59 1.26 -12.58
CA ARG A 222 7.95 1.16 -13.91
C ARG A 222 8.27 -0.14 -14.66
N THR A 223 9.06 -1.02 -14.07
CA THR A 223 9.47 -2.31 -14.68
C THR A 223 8.59 -3.45 -14.18
N GLU A 224 8.65 -4.61 -14.84
CA GLU A 224 7.97 -5.83 -14.36
C GLU A 224 8.46 -6.32 -12.98
N MET A 225 9.67 -5.89 -12.57
CA MET A 225 10.23 -6.19 -11.25
C MET A 225 9.85 -5.14 -10.19
N GLY A 226 9.20 -4.04 -10.59
CA GLY A 226 8.82 -2.96 -9.69
C GLY A 226 7.82 -3.43 -8.63
N LEU A 227 7.94 -2.93 -7.40
CA LEU A 227 7.02 -3.26 -6.29
C LEU A 227 5.53 -3.05 -6.65
N PRO A 228 5.14 -2.01 -7.43
CA PRO A 228 3.75 -1.90 -7.86
C PRO A 228 3.30 -3.06 -8.77
N ALA A 229 4.12 -3.48 -9.74
CA ALA A 229 3.80 -4.62 -10.60
C ALA A 229 3.71 -5.93 -9.79
N VAL A 230 4.63 -6.11 -8.85
CA VAL A 230 4.63 -7.24 -7.90
C VAL A 230 3.32 -7.25 -7.09
N GLY A 231 2.98 -6.15 -6.43
CA GLY A 231 1.76 -6.04 -5.64
C GLY A 231 0.49 -6.23 -6.47
N ALA A 232 0.45 -5.73 -7.71
CA ALA A 232 -0.68 -5.90 -8.61
C ALA A 232 -0.95 -7.39 -8.91
N SER A 233 0.10 -8.20 -9.09
CA SER A 233 -0.03 -9.63 -9.37
C SER A 233 -0.40 -10.50 -8.15
N TRP A 234 -0.10 -10.01 -6.93
CA TRP A 234 -0.20 -10.81 -5.71
C TRP A 234 -1.62 -11.22 -5.36
N ARG A 235 -1.77 -12.46 -4.91
CA ARG A 235 -3.03 -13.02 -4.39
C ARG A 235 -2.93 -13.21 -2.88
N TRP A 236 -3.97 -13.77 -2.27
CA TRP A 236 -4.02 -13.98 -0.83
C TRP A 236 -2.83 -14.80 -0.28
N PRO A 237 -2.25 -15.81 -0.96
CA PRO A 237 -1.10 -16.53 -0.41
C PRO A 237 0.13 -15.64 -0.28
N HIS A 238 0.38 -14.78 -1.27
CA HIS A 238 1.47 -13.81 -1.27
C HIS A 238 1.28 -12.77 -0.17
N LEU A 239 0.05 -12.27 0.00
CA LEU A 239 -0.30 -11.33 1.07
C LEU A 239 -0.18 -11.96 2.46
N ALA A 240 -0.58 -13.22 2.62
CA ALA A 240 -0.43 -13.95 3.86
C ALA A 240 1.06 -14.18 4.19
N ALA A 241 1.87 -14.58 3.20
CA ALA A 241 3.31 -14.72 3.37
C ALA A 241 3.98 -13.40 3.77
N PHE A 242 3.57 -12.29 3.15
CA PHE A 242 4.03 -10.95 3.52
C PHE A 242 3.62 -10.58 4.95
N ALA A 243 2.36 -10.82 5.34
CA ALA A 243 1.88 -10.53 6.68
C ALA A 243 2.63 -11.34 7.75
N VAL A 244 2.91 -12.63 7.49
CA VAL A 244 3.73 -13.49 8.36
C VAL A 244 5.15 -12.92 8.46
N ALA A 245 5.80 -12.62 7.34
CA ALA A 245 7.15 -12.09 7.33
C ALA A 245 7.26 -10.73 8.05
N ALA A 246 6.30 -9.83 7.83
CA ALA A 246 6.24 -8.53 8.52
C ALA A 246 5.99 -8.68 10.03
N SER A 247 5.18 -9.67 10.44
CA SER A 247 4.93 -9.97 11.86
C SER A 247 6.18 -10.54 12.53
N VAL A 248 6.86 -11.50 11.88
CA VAL A 248 8.13 -12.05 12.36
C VAL A 248 9.19 -10.96 12.44
N LEU A 249 9.31 -10.12 11.42
CA LEU A 249 10.23 -8.98 11.41
C LEU A 249 9.96 -8.03 12.58
N SER A 250 8.70 -7.65 12.79
CA SER A 250 8.31 -6.76 13.89
C SER A 250 8.60 -7.40 15.25
N LEU A 251 8.30 -8.68 15.43
CA LEU A 251 8.60 -9.41 16.66
C LEU A 251 10.11 -9.47 16.91
N VAL A 252 10.90 -9.75 15.86
CA VAL A 252 12.35 -9.87 15.98
C VAL A 252 12.99 -8.57 16.42
N VAL A 253 12.44 -7.46 15.95
CA VAL A 253 12.96 -6.12 16.23
C VAL A 253 12.47 -5.58 17.58
N LEU A 254 11.24 -5.90 17.99
CA LEU A 254 10.62 -5.37 19.21
C LEU A 254 10.97 -6.16 20.47
N VAL A 255 11.43 -7.39 20.34
CA VAL A 255 11.86 -8.21 21.49
C VAL A 255 13.35 -8.00 21.69
N ASP A 256 13.72 -7.53 22.89
CA ASP A 256 15.13 -7.37 23.25
C ASP A 256 15.81 -8.74 23.40
N GLU A 257 17.12 -8.76 23.12
CA GLU A 257 18.01 -9.91 23.34
C GLU A 257 17.65 -11.20 22.56
N ILE A 258 17.12 -11.08 21.35
CA ILE A 258 16.95 -12.25 20.48
C ILE A 258 18.31 -12.85 20.11
N PRO A 259 18.52 -14.17 20.30
CA PRO A 259 19.74 -14.83 19.87
C PRO A 259 19.96 -14.68 18.36
N VAL A 260 21.20 -14.39 17.94
CA VAL A 260 21.57 -14.24 16.52
C VAL A 260 21.08 -15.43 15.68
N LEU A 261 21.18 -16.65 16.21
CA LEU A 261 20.69 -17.85 15.54
C LEU A 261 19.18 -17.77 15.21
N VAL A 262 18.35 -17.25 16.13
CA VAL A 262 16.91 -17.09 15.92
C VAL A 262 16.64 -16.05 14.83
N GLY A 263 17.39 -14.95 14.80
CA GLY A 263 17.27 -13.96 13.71
C GLY A 263 17.68 -14.51 12.35
N VAL A 264 18.79 -15.28 12.30
CA VAL A 264 19.25 -15.96 11.07
C VAL A 264 18.23 -16.98 10.58
N LEU A 265 17.68 -17.82 11.47
CA LEU A 265 16.66 -18.81 11.12
C LEU A 265 15.37 -18.13 10.65
N SER A 266 14.94 -17.06 11.33
CA SER A 266 13.76 -16.29 10.96
C SER A 266 13.92 -15.65 9.59
N GLY A 267 15.06 -14.99 9.33
CA GLY A 267 15.35 -14.38 8.04
C GLY A 267 15.43 -15.41 6.92
N SER A 268 16.09 -16.55 7.15
CA SER A 268 16.19 -17.64 6.17
C SER A 268 14.82 -18.24 5.88
N GLY A 269 13.98 -18.41 6.91
CA GLY A 269 12.61 -18.88 6.78
C GLY A 269 11.74 -17.92 5.95
N ILE A 270 11.88 -16.61 6.14
CA ILE A 270 11.20 -15.60 5.30
C ILE A 270 11.64 -15.72 3.84
N ILE A 271 12.94 -15.84 3.57
CA ILE A 271 13.46 -15.99 2.20
C ILE A 271 12.90 -17.25 1.55
N ALA A 272 12.98 -18.40 2.25
CA ALA A 272 12.47 -19.67 1.75
C ALA A 272 10.95 -19.61 1.48
N LEU A 273 10.19 -18.98 2.36
CA LEU A 273 8.75 -18.77 2.20
C LEU A 273 8.43 -17.96 0.92
N PHE A 274 9.18 -16.89 0.67
CA PHE A 274 8.99 -16.06 -0.52
C PHE A 274 9.45 -16.75 -1.81
N ILE A 275 10.51 -17.56 -1.74
CA ILE A 275 10.89 -18.44 -2.86
C ILE A 275 9.73 -19.39 -3.16
N ALA A 276 9.18 -20.08 -2.15
CA ALA A 276 8.07 -21.01 -2.32
C ALA A 276 6.82 -20.33 -2.89
N VAL A 277 6.39 -19.19 -2.32
CA VAL A 277 5.19 -18.47 -2.77
C VAL A 277 5.35 -17.86 -4.16
N SER A 278 6.58 -17.64 -4.63
CA SER A 278 6.86 -17.16 -6.00
C SER A 278 6.47 -18.17 -7.10
N PHE A 279 6.28 -19.45 -6.73
CA PHE A 279 5.75 -20.49 -7.62
C PHE A 279 4.23 -20.65 -7.54
N VAL A 280 3.58 -20.03 -6.55
CA VAL A 280 2.11 -20.05 -6.44
C VAL A 280 1.50 -19.11 -7.48
N PRO A 281 0.49 -19.55 -8.26
CA PRO A 281 -0.15 -18.71 -9.26
C PRO A 281 -0.67 -17.39 -8.70
N GLY A 282 -0.27 -16.30 -9.36
CA GLY A 282 -0.76 -14.95 -9.10
C GLY A 282 -1.97 -14.62 -9.97
N ARG A 283 -2.15 -13.32 -10.22
CA ARG A 283 -3.10 -12.79 -11.20
C ARG A 283 -2.38 -12.45 -12.49
N ASP A 284 -3.06 -12.65 -13.62
CA ASP A 284 -2.61 -12.08 -14.89
C ASP A 284 -2.79 -10.56 -14.86
N LEU A 285 -1.81 -9.84 -15.41
CA LEU A 285 -1.83 -8.37 -15.58
C LEU A 285 -2.18 -7.97 -17.01
N ARG A 286 -2.37 -8.94 -17.92
CA ARG A 286 -2.69 -8.73 -19.34
C ARG A 286 -4.19 -8.68 -19.64
N GLU A 287 -5.03 -8.99 -18.64
CA GLU A 287 -6.50 -8.84 -18.67
C GLU A 287 -6.93 -7.63 -17.84
#